data_AF-A0A7Y5E8W4-F1
#
_entry.id   AF-A0A7Y5E8W4-F1
#
_cell.length_a   1.000
_cell.length_b   1.000
_cell.length_c   1.000
_cell.angle_alpha   90.00
_cell.angle_beta   90.00
_cell.angle_gamma   90.00
#
_symmetry.space_group_name_H-M   'P 1'
#
loop_
_entity.id
_entity.type
_entity.pdbx_description
1 polymer ?
#
loop_
_entity_poly.entity_id
_entity_poly.type
_entity_poly.pdbx_seq_one_letter_code
_entity_poly.pdbx_strand_id
1 'polypeptide(L)'
;MRKISTILAVVFSLIMGYSVQAQDDISPERKLAIDSLALEKVRDLSKYVSIIGNKSTPWSEANRVIDRAEELFMAGAEMGVSSLASPEVKYYNVRQYFERLMRLNYDRVEIEWFKIEYVSDLQRQPDGTYVGVITIFQKFSAYDKEGGLVYEDTTKKDITVYVKRKETQIGGRIIGFWDVLLGDIRVKETSK
;
A
#
# COMPACT_ATOMS: atom_id res chain seq x y z
N MET A 1 16.24 -58.73 -42.31
CA MET A 1 15.97 -57.28 -42.38
C MET A 1 14.72 -56.91 -41.59
N ARG A 2 14.78 -56.88 -40.24
CA ARG A 2 13.65 -56.48 -39.37
C ARG A 2 14.17 -56.10 -37.97
N LYS A 3 15.11 -55.16 -37.85
CA LYS A 3 15.57 -54.65 -36.53
C LYS A 3 15.95 -53.16 -36.53
N ILE A 4 15.55 -52.40 -37.55
CA ILE A 4 15.90 -50.97 -37.66
C ILE A 4 14.68 -50.06 -37.37
N SER A 5 13.46 -50.60 -37.40
CA SER A 5 12.24 -49.79 -37.22
C SER A 5 11.91 -49.44 -35.76
N THR A 6 12.52 -50.10 -34.77
CA THR A 6 12.18 -49.90 -33.35
C THR A 6 13.03 -48.86 -32.63
N ILE A 7 14.14 -48.41 -33.24
CA ILE A 7 15.02 -47.40 -32.62
C ILE A 7 14.55 -45.97 -32.94
N LEU A 8 13.80 -45.76 -34.04
CA LEU A 8 13.28 -44.45 -34.39
C LEU A 8 12.04 -44.01 -33.57
N ALA A 9 11.35 -44.95 -32.92
CA ALA A 9 10.14 -44.66 -32.14
C ALA A 9 10.41 -44.28 -30.67
N VAL A 10 11.65 -44.45 -30.18
CA VAL A 10 12.02 -44.12 -28.79
C VAL A 10 12.60 -42.70 -28.69
N VAL A 11 13.13 -42.14 -29.78
CA VAL A 11 13.75 -40.80 -29.77
C VAL A 11 12.70 -39.68 -29.91
N PHE A 12 11.51 -39.97 -30.46
CA PHE A 12 10.45 -38.95 -30.63
C PHE A 12 9.56 -38.76 -29.38
N SER A 13 9.72 -39.60 -28.36
CA SER A 13 8.89 -39.60 -27.14
C SER A 13 9.48 -38.78 -25.99
N LEU A 14 10.66 -38.17 -26.18
CA LEU A 14 11.42 -37.48 -25.13
C LEU A 14 11.29 -35.95 -25.15
N ILE A 15 10.44 -35.39 -26.01
CA ILE A 15 10.26 -33.91 -26.13
C ILE A 15 8.90 -33.43 -25.57
N MET A 16 7.97 -34.34 -25.23
CA MET A 16 6.71 -33.96 -24.60
C MET A 16 6.79 -34.13 -23.08
N GLY A 17 7.19 -33.06 -22.38
CA GLY A 17 7.18 -33.09 -20.92
C GLY A 17 7.90 -31.96 -20.19
N TYR A 18 8.29 -30.87 -20.85
CA TYR A 18 8.53 -29.63 -20.11
C TYR A 18 7.19 -28.93 -19.90
N SER A 19 6.39 -29.48 -18.99
CA SER A 19 5.45 -28.66 -18.24
C SER A 19 6.29 -27.59 -17.54
N VAL A 20 6.32 -26.40 -18.13
CA VAL A 20 6.78 -25.18 -17.47
C VAL A 20 5.97 -25.09 -16.18
N GLN A 21 6.56 -25.53 -15.07
CA GLN A 21 6.02 -25.19 -13.77
C GLN A 21 6.09 -23.67 -13.71
N ALA A 22 4.92 -23.03 -13.84
CA ALA A 22 4.76 -21.64 -13.49
C ALA A 22 5.28 -21.50 -12.05
N GLN A 23 6.45 -20.90 -11.89
CA GLN A 23 6.93 -20.42 -10.60
C GLN A 23 6.02 -19.25 -10.21
N ASP A 24 4.84 -19.59 -9.68
CA ASP A 24 3.82 -18.67 -9.19
C ASP A 24 4.09 -18.21 -7.75
N ASP A 25 5.30 -18.42 -7.25
CA ASP A 25 5.74 -17.96 -5.93
C ASP A 25 6.65 -16.74 -6.06
N ILE A 26 6.36 -15.69 -5.30
CA ILE A 26 7.15 -14.46 -5.29
C ILE A 26 8.53 -14.82 -4.74
N SER A 27 9.59 -14.66 -5.55
CA SER A 27 10.96 -14.93 -5.09
C SER A 27 11.30 -14.09 -3.85
N PRO A 28 12.19 -14.56 -2.96
CA PRO A 28 12.54 -13.82 -1.73
C PRO A 28 13.00 -12.38 -1.99
N GLU A 29 13.79 -12.17 -3.04
CA GLU A 29 14.23 -10.83 -3.49
C GLU A 29 13.05 -9.93 -3.89
N ARG A 30 12.02 -10.51 -4.52
CA ARG A 30 10.81 -9.79 -4.89
C ARG A 30 9.93 -9.48 -3.68
N LYS A 31 9.85 -10.37 -2.69
CA LYS A 31 9.16 -10.09 -1.41
C LYS A 31 9.79 -8.87 -0.73
N LEU A 32 11.11 -8.84 -0.62
CA LEU A 32 11.85 -7.68 -0.07
C LEU A 32 11.64 -6.38 -0.86
N ALA A 33 11.57 -6.46 -2.19
CA ALA A 33 11.27 -5.30 -3.03
C ALA A 33 9.85 -4.79 -2.82
N ILE A 34 8.86 -5.69 -2.72
CA ILE A 34 7.46 -5.36 -2.43
C ILE A 34 7.31 -4.74 -1.04
N ASP A 35 7.99 -5.30 -0.05
CA ASP A 35 8.06 -4.77 1.31
C ASP A 35 8.60 -3.34 1.29
N SER A 36 9.68 -3.09 0.56
CA SER A 36 10.26 -1.75 0.38
C SER A 36 9.29 -0.78 -0.30
N LEU A 37 8.53 -1.24 -1.30
CA LEU A 37 7.52 -0.44 -1.99
C LEU A 37 6.34 -0.10 -1.08
N ALA A 38 5.85 -1.04 -0.27
CA ALA A 38 4.79 -0.78 0.69
C ALA A 38 5.21 0.29 1.72
N LEU A 39 6.46 0.20 2.21
CA LEU A 39 7.06 1.20 3.08
C LEU A 39 7.15 2.58 2.43
N GLU A 40 7.55 2.63 1.16
CA GLU A 40 7.62 3.88 0.39
C GLU A 40 6.24 4.53 0.25
N LYS A 41 5.20 3.75 -0.07
CA LYS A 41 3.82 4.26 -0.18
C LYS A 41 3.32 4.88 1.12
N VAL A 42 3.61 4.24 2.26
CA VAL A 42 3.23 4.76 3.58
C VAL A 42 4.02 6.04 3.92
N ARG A 43 5.29 6.13 3.52
CA ARG A 43 6.09 7.35 3.66
C ARG A 43 5.63 8.47 2.73
N ASP A 44 5.12 8.17 1.56
CA ASP A 44 4.54 9.19 0.68
C ASP A 44 3.20 9.69 1.23
N LEU A 45 2.42 8.80 1.84
CA LEU A 45 1.19 9.18 2.55
C LEU A 45 1.46 10.22 3.65
N SER A 46 2.57 10.14 4.38
CA SER A 46 2.88 11.18 5.38
C SER A 46 3.10 12.55 4.77
N LYS A 47 3.84 12.64 3.66
CA LYS A 47 4.05 13.90 2.94
C LYS A 47 2.72 14.49 2.48
N TYR A 48 1.84 13.66 1.92
CA TYR A 48 0.52 14.12 1.48
C TYR A 48 -0.35 14.62 2.63
N VAL A 49 -0.42 13.88 3.74
CA VAL A 49 -1.18 14.31 4.92
C VAL A 49 -0.66 15.64 5.46
N SER A 50 0.66 15.82 5.54
CA SER A 50 1.26 17.08 6.02
C SER A 50 0.96 18.27 5.09
N ILE A 51 0.93 18.07 3.77
CA ILE A 51 0.57 19.14 2.81
C ILE A 51 -0.92 19.47 2.91
N ILE A 52 -1.79 18.44 2.94
CA ILE A 52 -3.25 18.60 2.95
C ILE A 52 -3.72 19.25 4.25
N GLY A 53 -3.15 18.85 5.39
CA GLY A 53 -3.55 19.35 6.71
C GLY A 53 -2.83 20.61 7.16
N ASN A 54 -2.15 21.32 6.26
CA ASN A 54 -1.52 22.61 6.51
C ASN A 54 -2.39 23.76 5.96
N LYS A 55 -2.80 24.70 6.83
CA LYS A 55 -3.67 25.83 6.48
C LYS A 55 -3.01 26.87 5.56
N SER A 56 -1.68 26.88 5.49
CA SER A 56 -0.95 27.71 4.53
C SER A 56 -0.97 27.14 3.10
N THR A 57 -1.32 25.86 2.92
CA THR A 57 -1.45 25.25 1.59
C THR A 57 -2.68 25.82 0.86
N PRO A 58 -2.52 26.39 -0.35
CA PRO A 58 -3.65 26.86 -1.14
C PRO A 58 -4.68 25.76 -1.41
N TRP A 59 -5.97 26.09 -1.36
CA TRP A 59 -7.04 25.10 -1.52
C TRP A 59 -6.95 24.31 -2.84
N SER A 60 -6.60 24.95 -3.95
CA SER A 60 -6.41 24.28 -5.25
C SER A 60 -5.23 23.30 -5.25
N GLU A 61 -4.17 23.62 -4.53
CA GLU A 61 -3.02 22.74 -4.36
C GLU A 61 -3.37 21.55 -3.46
N ALA A 62 -4.04 21.79 -2.33
CA ALA A 62 -4.50 20.73 -1.44
C ALA A 62 -5.38 19.72 -2.19
N ASN A 63 -6.34 20.17 -3.01
CA ASN A 63 -7.17 19.26 -3.81
C ASN A 63 -6.36 18.45 -4.83
N ARG A 64 -5.41 19.06 -5.53
CA ARG A 64 -4.51 18.33 -6.43
C ARG A 64 -3.71 17.26 -5.68
N VAL A 65 -3.28 17.56 -4.45
CA VAL A 65 -2.56 16.61 -3.60
C VAL A 65 -3.50 15.50 -3.10
N ILE A 66 -4.76 15.80 -2.80
CA ILE A 66 -5.79 14.79 -2.48
C ILE A 66 -5.94 13.81 -3.63
N ASP A 67 -6.04 14.28 -4.88
CA ASP A 67 -6.17 13.41 -6.04
C ASP A 67 -4.97 12.45 -6.16
N ARG A 68 -3.75 12.94 -5.91
CA ARG A 68 -2.53 12.10 -5.91
C ARG A 68 -2.44 11.15 -4.72
N ALA A 69 -2.90 11.58 -3.56
CA ALA A 69 -2.92 10.75 -2.37
C ALA A 69 -3.93 9.61 -2.50
N GLU A 70 -5.06 9.85 -3.16
CA GLU A 70 -6.07 8.82 -3.45
C GLU A 70 -5.54 7.73 -4.40
N GLU A 71 -4.65 8.07 -5.34
CA GLU A 71 -3.98 7.08 -6.22
C GLU A 71 -3.10 6.07 -5.45
N LEU A 72 -2.73 6.34 -4.20
CA LEU A 72 -2.02 5.38 -3.36
C LEU A 72 -2.92 4.22 -2.91
N PHE A 73 -4.24 4.37 -2.98
CA PHE A 73 -5.19 3.45 -2.40
C PHE A 73 -5.96 2.64 -3.45
N MET A 74 -6.42 1.47 -3.03
CA MET A 74 -7.47 0.72 -3.70
C MET A 74 -8.78 1.52 -3.67
N ALA A 75 -9.54 1.45 -4.77
CA ALA A 75 -10.86 2.06 -4.83
C ALA A 75 -11.77 1.51 -3.72
N GLY A 76 -12.44 2.41 -3.00
CA GLY A 76 -13.31 2.07 -1.88
C GLY A 76 -12.60 1.80 -0.55
N ALA A 77 -11.28 2.00 -0.47
CA ALA A 77 -10.56 1.88 0.79
C ALA A 77 -11.04 2.91 1.83
N GLU A 78 -11.02 2.50 3.10
CA GLU A 78 -11.39 3.33 4.23
C GLU A 78 -10.23 3.63 5.19
N MET A 79 -10.26 4.81 5.80
CA MET A 79 -9.33 5.31 6.78
C MET A 79 -9.97 5.37 8.16
N GLY A 80 -9.46 4.57 9.08
CA GLY A 80 -9.82 4.58 10.49
C GLY A 80 -9.15 5.72 11.25
N VAL A 81 -9.97 6.54 11.91
CA VAL A 81 -9.57 7.67 12.74
C VAL A 81 -10.12 7.49 14.15
N SER A 82 -9.26 7.74 15.12
CA SER A 82 -9.53 7.71 16.55
C SER A 82 -8.85 8.91 17.22
N SER A 83 -9.07 9.11 18.51
CA SER A 83 -8.44 10.18 19.27
C SER A 83 -8.34 9.80 20.74
N LEU A 84 -7.52 10.52 21.51
CA LEU A 84 -7.47 10.35 22.97
C LEU A 84 -8.76 10.79 23.67
N ALA A 85 -9.59 11.60 23.02
CA ALA A 85 -10.81 12.16 23.60
C ALA A 85 -12.02 11.20 23.52
N SER A 86 -11.97 10.17 22.66
CA SER A 86 -13.08 9.23 22.48
C SER A 86 -12.57 7.84 22.10
N PRO A 87 -13.13 6.76 22.70
CA PRO A 87 -12.80 5.39 22.32
C PRO A 87 -13.41 4.97 20.97
N GLU A 88 -14.28 5.78 20.38
CA GLU A 88 -14.93 5.48 19.11
C GLU A 88 -13.94 5.60 17.94
N VAL A 89 -13.82 4.53 17.14
CA VAL A 89 -13.11 4.55 15.86
C VAL A 89 -14.11 4.86 14.76
N LYS A 90 -13.83 5.91 13.98
CA LYS A 90 -14.64 6.30 12.82
C LYS A 90 -13.91 5.93 11.53
N TYR A 91 -14.66 5.41 10.58
CA TYR A 91 -14.16 5.07 9.26
C TYR A 91 -14.70 6.07 8.24
N TYR A 92 -13.81 6.52 7.37
CA TYR A 92 -14.13 7.43 6.27
C TYR A 92 -13.48 6.90 5.01
N ASN A 93 -14.15 7.01 3.87
CA ASN A 93 -13.49 6.80 2.59
C ASN A 93 -12.26 7.72 2.48
N VAL A 94 -11.21 7.26 1.78
CA VAL A 94 -9.91 7.96 1.69
C VAL A 94 -10.05 9.44 1.32
N ARG A 95 -10.83 9.78 0.28
CA ARG A 95 -11.08 11.18 -0.10
C ARG A 95 -11.73 11.99 1.01
N GLN A 96 -12.77 11.43 1.65
CA GLN A 96 -13.46 12.09 2.75
C GLN A 96 -12.53 12.31 3.95
N TYR A 97 -11.64 11.37 4.26
CA TYR A 97 -10.61 11.53 5.28
C TYR A 97 -9.71 12.74 4.99
N PHE A 98 -9.19 12.87 3.77
CA PHE A 98 -8.33 14.00 3.41
C PHE A 98 -9.05 15.35 3.43
N GLU A 99 -10.28 15.41 2.93
CA GLU A 99 -11.09 16.64 3.02
C GLU A 99 -11.39 17.04 4.47
N ARG A 100 -11.51 16.07 5.38
CA ARG A 100 -11.67 16.33 6.82
C ARG A 100 -10.40 16.89 7.44
N LEU A 101 -9.22 16.43 7.04
CA LEU A 101 -7.94 16.99 7.50
C LEU A 101 -7.87 18.50 7.22
N MET A 102 -8.29 18.93 6.04
CA MET A 102 -8.36 20.35 5.67
C MET A 102 -9.29 21.16 6.59
N ARG A 103 -10.28 20.52 7.23
CA ARG A 103 -11.27 21.17 8.10
C ARG A 103 -10.94 21.10 9.58
N LEU A 104 -9.84 20.44 9.97
CA LEU A 104 -9.42 20.40 11.37
C LEU A 104 -9.12 21.81 11.91
N ASN A 105 -9.33 22.01 13.20
CA ASN A 105 -9.06 23.28 13.88
C ASN A 105 -7.59 23.39 14.33
N TYR A 106 -6.67 22.92 13.51
CA TYR A 106 -5.23 23.03 13.69
C TYR A 106 -4.64 23.82 12.51
N ASP A 107 -3.53 24.51 12.74
CA ASP A 107 -2.85 25.24 11.68
C ASP A 107 -2.07 24.30 10.77
N ARG A 108 -1.44 23.28 11.37
CA ARG A 108 -0.73 22.23 10.65
C ARG A 108 -0.85 20.91 11.38
N VAL A 109 -0.88 19.83 10.62
CA VAL A 109 -0.77 18.46 11.12
C VAL A 109 0.41 17.79 10.45
N GLU A 110 1.06 16.88 11.18
CA GLU A 110 2.14 16.05 10.69
C GLU A 110 1.86 14.61 11.14
N ILE A 111 2.19 13.65 10.28
CA ILE A 111 2.17 12.24 10.66
C ILE A 111 3.54 11.62 10.46
N GLU A 112 3.96 10.83 11.43
CA GLU A 112 5.17 10.01 11.38
C GLU A 112 4.79 8.55 11.51
N TRP A 113 5.42 7.72 10.70
CA TRP A 113 5.18 6.28 10.66
C TRP A 113 6.41 5.54 11.16
N PHE A 114 6.25 4.65 12.13
CA PHE A 114 7.35 3.91 12.75
C PHE A 114 6.91 2.51 13.22
N LYS A 115 7.89 1.67 13.60
CA LYS A 115 7.68 0.28 14.07
C LYS A 115 6.77 -0.53 13.15
N ILE A 116 7.32 -0.90 11.99
CA ILE A 116 6.57 -1.59 10.95
C ILE A 116 6.76 -3.07 11.14
N GLU A 117 5.65 -3.77 11.32
CA GLU A 117 5.58 -5.20 11.61
C GLU A 117 4.70 -5.87 10.55
N TYR A 118 5.22 -6.91 9.89
CA TYR A 118 4.42 -7.68 8.95
C TYR A 118 3.55 -8.66 9.72
N VAL A 119 2.23 -8.57 9.51
CA VAL A 119 1.25 -9.41 10.23
C VAL A 119 1.00 -10.70 9.47
N SER A 120 1.04 -10.66 8.14
CA SER A 120 0.76 -11.80 7.30
C SER A 120 1.67 -11.87 6.08
N ASP A 121 1.99 -13.09 5.66
CA ASP A 121 2.52 -13.33 4.32
C ASP A 121 1.53 -12.85 3.24
N LEU A 122 2.08 -12.45 2.10
CA LEU A 122 1.30 -12.08 0.91
C LEU A 122 0.59 -13.32 0.35
N GLN A 123 -0.74 -13.29 0.33
CA GLN A 123 -1.57 -14.36 -0.21
C GLN A 123 -2.11 -14.00 -1.60
N ARG A 124 -1.90 -14.90 -2.56
CA ARG A 124 -2.40 -14.73 -3.92
C ARG A 124 -3.92 -14.96 -3.96
N GLN A 125 -4.63 -13.99 -4.52
CA GLN A 125 -6.06 -14.04 -4.77
C GLN A 125 -6.36 -14.69 -6.13
N PRO A 126 -7.62 -15.12 -6.39
CA PRO A 126 -8.01 -15.75 -7.66
C PRO A 126 -7.75 -14.89 -8.91
N ASP A 127 -7.73 -13.57 -8.76
CA ASP A 127 -7.43 -12.60 -9.81
C ASP A 127 -5.91 -12.39 -10.04
N GLY A 128 -5.07 -13.07 -9.27
CA GLY A 128 -3.61 -12.95 -9.32
C GLY A 128 -3.03 -11.80 -8.51
N THR A 129 -3.84 -10.97 -7.85
CA THR A 129 -3.40 -9.94 -6.90
C THR A 129 -2.87 -10.61 -5.64
N TYR A 130 -1.77 -10.14 -5.06
CA TYR A 130 -1.36 -10.59 -3.72
C TYR A 130 -1.86 -9.61 -2.67
N VAL A 131 -2.33 -10.13 -1.54
CA VAL A 131 -2.89 -9.34 -0.44
C VAL A 131 -2.21 -9.73 0.87
N GLY A 132 -1.83 -8.73 1.65
CA GLY A 132 -1.28 -8.92 2.99
C GLY A 132 -1.70 -7.80 3.93
N VAL A 133 -1.31 -7.92 5.20
CA VAL A 133 -1.57 -6.91 6.23
C VAL A 133 -0.25 -6.55 6.91
N ILE A 134 0.00 -5.25 7.04
CA ILE A 134 1.10 -4.70 7.83
C ILE A 134 0.53 -3.97 9.04
N THR A 135 1.15 -4.14 10.20
CA THR A 135 0.91 -3.33 11.39
C THR A 135 1.95 -2.23 11.43
N ILE A 136 1.52 -1.02 11.75
CA ILE A 136 2.38 0.14 11.85
C ILE A 136 1.90 1.08 12.94
N PHE A 137 2.82 1.81 13.56
CA PHE A 137 2.49 2.88 14.47
C PHE A 137 2.52 4.22 13.73
N GLN A 138 1.46 5.00 13.91
CA GLN A 138 1.37 6.38 13.45
C GLN A 138 1.46 7.29 14.64
N LYS A 139 2.38 8.24 14.63
CA LYS A 139 2.34 9.40 15.50
C LYS A 139 1.67 10.54 14.75
N PHE A 140 0.63 11.12 15.33
CA PHE A 140 -0.05 12.30 14.81
C PHE A 140 0.31 13.49 15.69
N SER A 141 0.80 14.58 15.08
CA SER A 141 1.15 15.82 15.77
C SER A 141 0.41 16.98 15.12
N ALA A 142 -0.22 17.82 15.93
CA ALA A 142 -0.97 18.98 15.48
C ALA A 142 -0.51 20.25 16.17
N TYR A 143 -0.41 21.32 15.38
CA TYR A 143 0.20 22.58 15.75
C TYR A 143 -0.80 23.74 15.62
N ASP A 144 -0.65 24.74 16.48
CA ASP A 144 -1.35 26.02 16.36
C ASP A 144 -0.64 26.98 15.39
N LYS A 145 -1.21 28.19 15.24
CA LYS A 145 -0.69 29.23 14.34
C LYS A 145 0.65 29.80 14.77
N GLU A 146 1.03 29.65 16.04
CA GLU A 146 2.31 30.10 16.58
C GLU A 146 3.38 28.99 16.44
N GLY A 147 2.99 27.81 15.94
CA GLY A 147 3.86 26.64 15.81
C GLY A 147 3.95 25.80 17.09
N GLY A 148 3.13 26.09 18.10
CA GLY A 148 3.05 25.32 19.33
C GLY A 148 2.39 23.96 19.09
N LEU A 149 2.99 22.88 19.62
CA LEU A 149 2.37 21.55 19.61
C LEU A 149 1.17 21.55 20.57
N VAL A 150 -0.04 21.41 20.05
CA VAL A 150 -1.29 21.47 20.83
C VAL A 150 -1.96 20.12 21.03
N TYR A 151 -1.67 19.16 20.15
CA TYR A 151 -2.20 17.81 20.26
C TYR A 151 -1.22 16.79 19.68
N GLU A 152 -1.11 15.65 20.36
CA GLU A 152 -0.30 14.52 19.94
C GLU A 152 -0.96 13.22 20.37
N ASP A 153 -1.00 12.24 19.47
CA ASP A 153 -1.32 10.85 19.81
C ASP A 153 -0.48 9.87 18.99
N THR A 154 -0.45 8.63 19.45
CA THR A 154 0.09 7.48 18.74
C THR A 154 -1.01 6.47 18.52
N THR A 155 -1.18 6.02 17.28
CA THR A 155 -2.16 4.98 16.93
C THR A 155 -1.47 3.77 16.33
N LYS A 156 -1.82 2.58 16.82
CA LYS A 156 -1.44 1.31 16.20
C LYS A 156 -2.46 1.02 15.10
N LYS A 157 -2.01 0.84 13.87
CA LYS A 157 -2.86 0.63 12.71
C LYS A 157 -2.48 -0.64 11.94
N ASP A 158 -3.48 -1.31 11.41
CA ASP A 158 -3.32 -2.39 10.43
C ASP A 158 -3.69 -1.85 9.06
N ILE A 159 -2.79 -1.99 8.09
CA ILE A 159 -2.97 -1.55 6.71
C ILE A 159 -3.03 -2.78 5.83
N THR A 160 -4.11 -2.93 5.07
CA THR A 160 -4.18 -3.93 4.02
C THR A 160 -3.33 -3.47 2.84
N VAL A 161 -2.51 -4.35 2.27
CA VAL A 161 -1.62 -4.05 1.15
C VAL A 161 -1.96 -4.95 -0.02
N TYR A 162 -2.12 -4.36 -1.20
CA TYR A 162 -2.42 -5.05 -2.45
C TYR A 162 -1.24 -4.91 -3.39
N VAL A 163 -0.78 -6.04 -3.94
CA VAL A 163 0.34 -6.09 -4.86
C VAL A 163 -0.16 -6.62 -6.19
N LYS A 164 -0.13 -5.77 -7.21
CA LYS A 164 -0.70 -6.04 -8.53
C LYS A 164 0.38 -6.01 -9.59
N ARG A 165 0.30 -6.91 -10.56
CA ARG A 165 1.13 -6.84 -11.74
C ARG A 165 0.53 -5.81 -12.70
N LYS A 166 1.27 -4.75 -13.00
CA LYS A 166 0.94 -3.77 -14.03
C LYS A 166 1.87 -3.94 -15.22
N GLU A 167 1.42 -3.52 -16.38
CA GLU A 167 2.21 -3.52 -17.60
C GLU A 167 2.29 -2.09 -18.15
N THR A 168 3.47 -1.71 -18.61
CA THR A 168 3.71 -0.42 -19.27
C THR A 168 4.44 -0.64 -20.58
N GLN A 169 4.25 0.25 -21.55
CA GLN A 169 4.94 0.18 -22.83
C GLN A 169 6.09 1.19 -22.85
N ILE A 170 7.32 0.69 -22.89
CA ILE A 170 8.53 1.53 -22.97
C ILE A 170 9.27 1.15 -24.25
N GLY A 171 9.40 2.11 -25.18
CA GLY A 171 10.09 1.91 -26.45
C GLY A 171 9.50 0.77 -27.31
N GLY A 172 8.17 0.63 -27.31
CA GLY A 172 7.47 -0.42 -28.07
C GLY A 172 7.47 -1.81 -27.41
N ARG A 173 8.14 -1.99 -26.26
CA ARG A 173 8.15 -3.24 -25.50
C ARG A 173 7.22 -3.15 -24.29
N ILE A 174 6.45 -4.20 -24.05
CA ILE A 174 5.63 -4.35 -22.85
C ILE A 174 6.53 -4.81 -21.71
N ILE A 175 6.60 -4.03 -20.64
CA ILE A 175 7.36 -4.31 -19.42
C ILE A 175 6.37 -4.45 -18.28
N GLY A 176 6.37 -5.63 -17.64
CA GLY A 176 5.60 -5.87 -16.42
C GLY A 176 6.36 -5.39 -15.19
N PHE A 177 5.68 -4.69 -14.28
CA PHE A 177 6.19 -4.31 -12.96
C PHE A 177 5.14 -4.59 -11.88
N TRP A 178 5.60 -4.70 -10.63
CA TRP A 178 4.70 -4.82 -9.48
C TRP A 178 4.37 -3.44 -8.96
N ASP A 179 3.08 -3.17 -8.79
CA ASP A 179 2.58 -1.97 -8.13
C ASP A 179 1.96 -2.33 -6.79
N VAL A 180 2.11 -1.43 -5.82
CA VAL A 180 1.62 -1.60 -4.47
C VAL A 180 0.59 -0.53 -4.16
N LEU A 181 -0.59 -0.96 -3.74
CA LEU A 181 -1.70 -0.11 -3.34
C LEU A 181 -2.08 -0.38 -1.88
N LEU A 182 -2.41 0.68 -1.17
CA LEU A 182 -2.92 0.61 0.19
C LEU A 182 -4.42 0.31 0.18
N GLY A 183 -4.88 -0.51 1.09
CA GLY A 183 -6.29 -0.79 1.32
C GLY A 183 -6.81 -0.08 2.56
N ASP A 184 -7.76 -0.73 3.23
CA ASP A 184 -8.28 -0.26 4.51
C ASP A 184 -7.16 -0.07 5.53
N ILE A 185 -7.22 1.05 6.23
CA ILE A 185 -6.38 1.36 7.38
C ILE A 185 -7.24 1.29 8.64
N ARG A 186 -7.03 0.27 9.47
CA ARG A 186 -7.82 0.01 10.67
C ARG A 186 -7.06 0.40 11.92
N VAL A 187 -7.72 1.10 12.84
CA VAL A 187 -7.14 1.41 14.16
C VAL A 187 -7.28 0.20 15.07
N LYS A 188 -6.19 -0.19 15.73
CA LYS A 188 -6.17 -1.19 16.80
C LYS A 188 -6.12 -0.56 18.18
N GLU A 189 -5.33 0.49 18.33
CA GLU A 189 -5.11 1.14 19.61
C GLU A 189 -4.80 2.62 19.40
N THR A 190 -5.12 3.45 20.40
CA THR A 190 -4.75 4.86 20.45
C THR A 190 -4.22 5.16 21.84
N SER A 191 -3.00 5.67 21.90
CA SER A 191 -2.27 5.97 23.13
C SER A 191 -1.62 7.35 23.02
N LYS A 192 -1.21 7.90 24.15
CA LYS A 192 -0.40 9.12 24.19
C LYS A 192 1.06 8.79 23.86
#